data_AF-A0AAW6MBZ8-F1
#
_entry.id   AF-A0AAW6MBZ8-F1
#
_cell.length_a   1.000
_cell.length_b   1.000
_cell.length_c   1.000
_cell.angle_alpha   90.00
_cell.angle_beta   90.00
_cell.angle_gamma   90.00
#
_symmetry.space_group_name_H-M   'P 1'
#
loop_
_entity.id
_entity.type
_entity.pdbx_description
1 polymer ?
#
loop_
_entity_poly.entity_id
_entity_poly.type
_entity_poly.pdbx_seq_one_letter_code
_entity_poly.pdbx_strand_id
1 'polypeptide(L)'
;MKIISSHIICLFSFGIAKASQKGLDNYNIVWNSPSANSLESMPCGGGDIGMNVWVEDGDLLIYISRSGTFDELNSFPKLGRIRITMSPNPLENP
;
A
#
# COMPACT_ATOMS: atom_id res chain seq x y z
N MET A 1 -53.29 -27.19 -40.09
CA MET A 1 -51.93 -27.74 -40.20
C MET A 1 -51.01 -26.84 -39.40
N LYS A 2 -50.33 -27.40 -38.37
CA LYS A 2 -49.19 -26.80 -37.64
C LYS A 2 -48.13 -26.38 -38.69
N ILE A 3 -47.17 -25.48 -38.45
CA ILE A 3 -45.97 -25.67 -37.63
C ILE A 3 -45.22 -24.33 -37.43
N ILE A 4 -44.48 -24.31 -36.33
CA ILE A 4 -43.70 -23.24 -35.68
C ILE A 4 -42.36 -23.00 -36.39
N SER A 5 -41.81 -21.77 -36.35
CA SER A 5 -40.34 -21.52 -36.33
C SER A 5 -40.08 -20.06 -35.90
N SER A 6 -39.76 -19.77 -34.64
CA SER A 6 -38.42 -19.86 -34.00
C SER A 6 -37.48 -18.72 -34.44
N HIS A 7 -37.54 -17.57 -33.75
CA HIS A 7 -36.54 -17.08 -32.77
C HIS A 7 -35.24 -16.55 -33.39
N ILE A 8 -35.00 -15.23 -33.24
CA ILE A 8 -33.75 -14.65 -32.70
C ILE A 8 -34.03 -13.15 -32.50
N ILE A 9 -34.49 -12.80 -31.30
CA ILE A 9 -34.26 -11.46 -30.73
C ILE A 9 -33.16 -11.70 -29.71
N CYS A 10 -31.93 -11.41 -30.12
CA CYS A 10 -30.77 -11.46 -29.24
C CYS A 10 -30.82 -10.22 -28.34
N LEU A 11 -31.52 -10.31 -27.21
CA LEU A 11 -31.42 -9.36 -26.12
C LEU A 11 -30.03 -9.52 -25.49
N PHE A 12 -29.07 -8.71 -25.94
CA PHE A 12 -27.83 -8.47 -25.21
C PHE A 12 -28.16 -7.71 -23.93
N SER A 13 -28.56 -8.44 -22.89
CA SER A 13 -28.63 -7.90 -21.54
C SER A 13 -27.19 -7.67 -21.08
N PHE A 14 -26.69 -6.45 -21.28
CA PHE A 14 -25.46 -5.96 -20.64
C PHE A 14 -25.75 -5.84 -19.14
N GLY A 15 -25.62 -6.96 -18.42
CA GLY A 15 -25.64 -6.96 -16.97
C GLY A 15 -24.45 -6.18 -16.47
N ILE A 16 -24.68 -5.03 -15.83
CA ILE A 16 -23.62 -4.35 -15.08
C ILE A 16 -23.35 -5.21 -13.85
N ALA A 17 -22.36 -6.10 -13.94
CA ALA A 17 -21.84 -6.80 -12.79
C ALA A 17 -21.22 -5.77 -11.84
N LYS A 18 -21.80 -5.61 -10.64
CA LYS A 18 -21.16 -4.83 -9.58
C LYS A 18 -20.09 -5.69 -8.93
N ALA A 19 -18.83 -5.30 -9.10
CA ALA A 19 -17.73 -5.89 -8.34
C ALA A 19 -17.99 -5.69 -6.83
N SER A 20 -17.88 -6.76 -6.05
CA SER A 20 -18.03 -6.69 -4.59
C SER A 20 -16.74 -6.12 -3.99
N GLN A 21 -16.81 -4.94 -3.37
CA GLN A 21 -15.72 -4.35 -2.57
C GLN A 21 -15.66 -4.92 -1.14
N LYS A 22 -16.01 -6.20 -0.96
CA LYS A 22 -15.96 -6.81 0.37
C LYS A 22 -14.49 -6.93 0.81
N GLY A 23 -14.15 -6.31 1.95
CA GLY A 23 -12.85 -6.47 2.60
C GLY A 23 -11.82 -5.37 2.33
N LEU A 24 -12.17 -4.28 1.64
CA LEU A 24 -11.24 -3.14 1.48
C LEU A 24 -10.88 -2.48 2.81
N ASP A 25 -11.79 -2.48 3.78
CA ASP A 25 -11.55 -1.90 5.12
C ASP A 25 -10.38 -2.57 5.85
N ASN A 26 -10.07 -3.84 5.52
CA ASN A 26 -8.95 -4.59 6.12
C ASN A 26 -7.58 -4.01 5.74
N TYR A 27 -7.49 -3.16 4.71
CA TYR A 27 -6.25 -2.54 4.26
C TYR A 27 -6.04 -1.13 4.84
N ASN A 28 -6.98 -0.62 5.63
CA ASN A 28 -6.86 0.64 6.35
C ASN A 28 -6.17 0.41 7.70
N ILE A 29 -4.90 0.01 7.67
CA ILE A 29 -4.12 -0.29 8.88
C ILE A 29 -3.86 1.00 9.67
N VAL A 30 -4.11 0.94 10.99
CA VAL A 30 -3.81 2.01 11.94
C VAL A 30 -2.82 1.45 12.97
N TRP A 31 -1.68 2.12 13.13
CA TRP A 31 -0.70 1.82 14.17
C TRP A 31 -1.08 2.58 15.43
N ASN A 32 -1.22 1.88 16.55
CA ASN A 32 -1.65 2.45 17.84
C ASN A 32 -0.50 2.58 18.85
N SER A 33 0.72 2.25 18.45
CA SER A 33 1.92 2.35 19.27
C SER A 33 3.14 2.63 18.40
N PRO A 34 4.19 3.26 18.95
CA PRO A 34 5.50 3.29 18.32
C PRO A 34 6.01 1.89 17.98
N SER A 35 6.87 1.82 16.97
CA SER A 35 7.49 0.57 16.52
C SER A 35 8.66 0.19 17.43
N ALA A 36 8.88 -1.10 17.61
CA ALA A 36 10.08 -1.62 18.29
C ALA A 36 11.34 -1.49 17.44
N ASN A 37 11.18 -1.56 16.10
CA ASN A 37 12.23 -1.36 15.11
C ASN A 37 11.62 -1.26 13.70
N SER A 38 12.48 -1.16 12.68
CA SER A 38 12.07 -1.02 11.28
C SER A 38 11.21 -2.15 10.70
N LEU A 39 11.12 -3.33 11.33
CA LEU A 39 10.28 -4.43 10.86
C LEU A 39 8.78 -4.12 10.94
N GLU A 40 8.39 -3.16 11.78
CA GLU A 40 6.99 -2.74 11.96
C GLU A 40 6.65 -1.47 11.17
N SER A 41 7.54 -1.09 10.25
CA SER A 41 7.41 0.11 9.44
C SER A 41 6.24 0.05 8.46
N MET A 42 5.63 1.22 8.25
CA MET A 42 4.68 1.45 7.18
C MET A 42 5.43 1.56 5.85
N PRO A 43 5.12 0.73 4.85
CA PRO A 43 5.64 0.90 3.51
C PRO A 43 4.95 2.10 2.84
N CYS A 44 5.74 3.04 2.36
CA CYS A 44 5.29 4.21 1.61
C CYS A 44 6.05 4.30 0.29
N GLY A 45 5.48 4.92 -0.73
CA GLY A 45 6.21 5.08 -1.99
C GLY A 45 5.39 5.78 -3.06
N GLY A 46 6.09 6.16 -4.13
CA GLY A 46 5.50 6.81 -5.29
C GLY A 46 6.54 7.01 -6.38
N GLY A 47 6.16 6.78 -7.63
CA GLY A 47 7.07 6.89 -8.77
C GLY A 47 8.26 5.94 -8.64
N ASP A 48 9.48 6.49 -8.61
CA ASP A 48 10.73 5.75 -8.49
C ASP A 48 11.27 5.67 -7.05
N ILE A 49 10.53 6.14 -6.03
CA ILE A 49 10.96 6.14 -4.62
C ILE A 49 10.10 5.21 -3.77
N GLY A 50 10.77 4.36 -2.99
CA GLY A 50 10.16 3.51 -1.96
C GLY A 50 10.73 3.83 -0.58
N MET A 51 9.88 3.79 0.44
CA MET A 51 10.17 4.17 1.82
C MET A 51 9.63 3.13 2.82
N ASN A 52 10.35 2.96 3.91
CA ASN A 52 9.87 2.32 5.13
C ASN A 52 9.87 3.38 6.22
N VAL A 53 8.71 3.68 6.78
CA VAL A 53 8.52 4.77 7.76
C VAL A 53 8.08 4.16 9.09
N TRP A 54 8.74 4.52 10.19
CA TRP A 54 8.35 4.07 11.52
C TRP A 54 8.70 5.11 12.58
N VAL A 55 8.10 4.97 13.75
CA VAL A 55 8.43 5.78 14.94
C VAL A 55 9.17 4.88 15.92
N GLU A 56 10.30 5.35 16.45
CA GLU A 56 11.13 4.64 17.44
C GLU A 56 11.70 5.68 18.39
N ASP A 57 11.58 5.45 19.70
CA ASP A 57 12.08 6.36 20.76
C ASP A 57 11.63 7.84 20.60
N GLY A 58 10.41 8.06 20.10
CA GLY A 58 9.85 9.40 19.88
C GLY A 58 10.32 10.09 18.60
N ASP A 59 11.22 9.49 17.83
CA ASP A 59 11.68 10.02 16.55
C ASP A 59 10.94 9.37 15.37
N LEU A 60 10.82 10.11 14.26
CA LEU A 60 10.36 9.55 12.98
C LEU A 60 11.57 9.09 12.17
N LEU A 61 11.58 7.82 11.74
CA LEU A 61 12.64 7.22 10.96
C LEU A 61 12.14 6.79 9.59
N ILE A 62 13.01 6.97 8.59
CA ILE A 62 12.71 6.65 7.20
C ILE A 62 13.91 5.95 6.57
N TYR A 63 13.70 4.75 6.03
CA TYR A 63 14.62 4.18 5.04
C TYR A 63 14.17 4.56 3.65
N ILE A 64 15.11 4.94 2.79
CA ILE A 64 14.82 5.33 1.40
C ILE A 64 15.44 4.33 0.44
N SER A 65 14.71 4.03 -0.64
CA SER A 65 15.18 3.24 -1.77
C SER A 65 14.72 3.88 -3.07
N ARG A 66 15.52 3.77 -4.12
CA ARG A 66 15.20 4.28 -5.45
C ARG A 66 15.26 3.15 -6.47
N SER A 67 14.22 3.02 -7.29
CA SER A 67 14.14 2.02 -8.35
C SER A 67 15.37 2.07 -9.27
N GLY A 68 15.87 0.90 -9.67
CA GLY A 68 17.09 0.78 -10.48
C GLY A 68 18.39 0.82 -9.70
N THR A 69 18.36 1.02 -8.38
CA THR A 69 19.57 0.96 -7.55
C THR A 69 19.80 -0.47 -7.09
N PHE A 70 20.81 -1.13 -7.66
CA PHE A 70 21.22 -2.47 -7.30
C PHE A 70 22.70 -2.50 -6.92
N ASP A 71 23.05 -3.35 -5.95
CA ASP A 71 24.45 -3.63 -5.62
C ASP A 71 25.04 -4.71 -6.54
N GLU A 72 26.33 -5.02 -6.38
CA GLU A 72 27.04 -6.04 -7.16
C GLU A 72 26.47 -7.46 -7.00
N LEU A 73 25.65 -7.70 -5.97
CA LEU A 73 24.98 -8.96 -5.69
C LEU A 73 23.52 -8.96 -6.19
N ASN A 74 23.11 -7.93 -6.94
CA ASN A 74 21.74 -7.70 -7.39
C ASN A 74 20.71 -7.51 -6.25
N SER A 75 21.15 -7.08 -5.07
CA SER A 75 20.23 -6.70 -3.99
C SER A 75 19.63 -5.32 -4.26
N PHE A 76 18.45 -5.06 -3.69
CA PHE A 76 17.80 -3.75 -3.72
C PHE A 76 17.98 -3.03 -2.37
N PRO A 77 19.07 -2.26 -2.17
CA PRO A 77 19.42 -1.72 -0.87
C PRO A 77 18.51 -0.54 -0.46
N LYS A 78 18.45 -0.33 0.86
CA LYS A 78 18.05 0.96 1.43
C LYS A 78 19.27 1.89 1.38
N LEU A 79 19.17 2.97 0.62
CA LEU A 79 20.27 3.89 0.34
C LEU A 79 20.72 4.71 1.55
N GLY A 80 19.85 4.84 2.54
CA GLY A 80 20.16 5.55 3.76
C GLY A 80 18.97 5.58 4.71
N ARG A 81 19.25 6.11 5.91
CA ARG A 81 18.27 6.34 6.96
C ARG A 81 18.21 7.82 7.31
N ILE A 82 17.01 8.37 7.33
CA ILE A 82 16.73 9.69 7.90
C ILE A 82 16.11 9.48 9.27
N ARG A 83 16.56 10.25 10.27
CA ARG A 83 15.97 10.34 11.60
C ARG A 83 15.57 11.79 11.83
N ILE A 84 14.31 12.00 12.19
CA ILE A 84 13.73 13.33 12.41
C ILE A 84 13.30 13.41 13.87
N THR A 85 13.97 14.29 14.61
CA THR A 85 13.63 14.68 15.98
C THR A 85 12.94 16.04 15.94
N MET A 86 11.84 16.17 16.67
CA MET A 86 11.00 17.38 16.68
C MET A 86 10.98 18.02 18.06
N SER A 87 10.91 19.36 18.11
CA SER A 87 10.74 20.11 19.36
C SER A 87 9.82 21.32 19.11
N PRO A 88 8.63 21.38 19.72
CA PRO A 88 8.03 20.35 20.58
C PRO A 88 7.75 19.06 19.80
N ASN A 89 7.83 17.90 20.46
CA ASN A 89 7.66 16.60 19.80
C ASN A 89 6.18 16.16 19.83
N PRO A 90 5.49 16.07 18.67
CA PRO A 90 4.11 15.59 18.63
C PRO A 90 3.99 14.07 18.85
N LEU A 91 5.09 13.32 18.83
CA LEU A 91 5.12 11.86 18.91
C LEU A 91 5.42 11.31 20.30
N GLU A 92 5.73 12.16 21.29
CA GLU A 92 6.02 11.72 22.67
C GLU A 92 4.77 11.25 23.43
N ASN A 93 3.58 11.62 22.99
CA ASN A 93 2.29 11.17 23.55
C ASN A 93 1.29 10.92 22.40
N PRO A 94 1.47 9.85 21.61
CA PRO A 94 0.65 9.57 20.44
C PRO A 94 -0.80 9.16 20.77
#